data_AF-A0A1M3T5M8-F1
#
_entry.id   AF-A0A1M3T5M8-F1
#
_cell.length_a   1.000
_cell.length_b   1.000
_cell.length_c   1.000
_cell.angle_alpha   90.00
_cell.angle_beta   90.00
_cell.angle_gamma   90.00
#
_symmetry.space_group_name_H-M   'P 1'
#
loop_
_entity.id
_entity.type
_entity.pdbx_description
1 polymer ?
#
loop_
_entity_poly.entity_id
_entity_poly.type
_entity_poly.pdbx_seq_one_letter_code
_entity_poly.pdbx_strand_id
1 'polypeptide(L)'
;MVQLGSKSTPHTKELELFEQSQNILDIDSWSFINQKRDELEEAIKKLQSYSTEYSRDSIFKDDMLEYLEFSKDSTFFDIFTIPEEPTSIQHIRRQGKSIGKYYLWNTWRHGQNPGTLHNLISPQHAYIWTIAFSRHQKLMETWQRNILFKKSTKLVKLVRRCNILFKNLNKYFYHKQHYTVLENKQIMACTTNTAAQYAPALQVAKPDVVIIEETGEILENHILTAMTMDTQQLVLIRDHKQLCPKINNYNLSIKKDDRLDLNRSLFE
;
A
#
# COMPACT_ATOMS: atom_id res chain seq x y z
N MET A 1 -31.90 21.10 -5.54
CA MET A 1 -31.21 20.84 -4.26
C MET A 1 -30.81 19.37 -4.19
N VAL A 2 -29.75 19.05 -3.46
CA VAL A 2 -29.32 17.68 -3.13
C VAL A 2 -29.01 17.58 -1.64
N GLN A 3 -29.39 16.47 -1.03
CA GLN A 3 -29.11 16.14 0.36
C GLN A 3 -27.95 15.14 0.42
N LEU A 4 -26.91 15.47 1.19
CA LEU A 4 -25.84 14.51 1.52
C LEU A 4 -26.26 13.78 2.79
N GLY A 5 -26.17 12.45 2.78
CA GLY A 5 -26.48 11.60 3.93
C GLY A 5 -27.36 10.41 3.54
N SER A 6 -27.38 9.40 4.41
CA SER A 6 -28.10 8.14 4.19
C SER A 6 -29.45 8.06 4.92
N LYS A 7 -29.89 9.17 5.52
CA LYS A 7 -31.16 9.25 6.25
C LYS A 7 -32.11 10.18 5.48
N SER A 8 -33.13 9.59 4.87
CA SER A 8 -34.24 10.30 4.25
C SER A 8 -35.57 9.85 4.83
N THR A 9 -36.56 10.73 4.70
CA THR A 9 -37.97 10.36 4.79
C THR A 9 -38.48 10.05 3.38
N PRO A 10 -39.64 9.41 3.21
CA PRO A 10 -40.22 9.21 1.88
C PRO A 10 -40.35 10.49 1.05
N HIS A 11 -40.52 11.64 1.72
CA HIS A 11 -40.63 12.95 1.07
C HIS A 11 -39.28 13.56 0.67
N THR A 12 -38.17 13.18 1.32
CA THR A 12 -36.82 13.68 1.00
C THR A 12 -35.95 12.67 0.27
N LYS A 13 -36.46 11.47 -0.01
CA LYS A 13 -35.70 10.40 -0.68
C LYS A 13 -35.20 10.80 -2.06
N GLU A 14 -36.02 11.50 -2.84
CA GLU A 14 -35.63 12.03 -4.16
C GLU A 14 -34.50 13.06 -4.09
N LEU A 15 -34.26 13.66 -2.91
CA LEU A 15 -33.18 14.61 -2.69
C LEU A 15 -31.84 13.92 -2.40
N GLU A 16 -31.80 12.63 -2.09
CA GLU A 16 -30.57 11.93 -1.76
C GLU A 16 -29.60 11.87 -2.94
N LEU A 17 -28.33 12.14 -2.64
CA LEU A 17 -27.26 12.09 -3.63
C LEU A 17 -27.18 10.73 -4.35
N PHE A 18 -27.40 9.63 -3.62
CA PHE A 18 -27.31 8.28 -4.19
C PHE A 18 -28.42 8.02 -5.21
N GLU A 19 -29.68 8.32 -4.86
CA GLU A 19 -30.84 8.18 -5.74
C GLU A 19 -30.69 9.04 -7.01
N GLN A 20 -30.19 10.27 -6.87
CA GLN A 20 -29.96 11.16 -8.02
C GLN A 20 -28.77 10.72 -8.91
N SER A 21 -27.83 9.94 -8.36
CA SER A 21 -26.61 9.53 -9.07
C SER A 21 -26.77 8.31 -9.98
N GLN A 22 -27.83 7.50 -9.80
CA GLN A 22 -27.99 6.24 -10.55
C GLN A 22 -28.27 6.46 -12.04
N ASN A 23 -28.80 7.61 -12.43
CA ASN A 23 -29.29 7.86 -13.79
C ASN A 23 -28.26 8.45 -14.76
N ILE A 24 -26.99 8.61 -14.36
CA ILE A 24 -26.02 9.49 -15.07
C ILE A 24 -24.82 8.72 -15.67
N LEU A 25 -24.76 7.39 -15.57
CA LEU A 25 -23.59 6.63 -16.06
C LEU A 25 -23.54 6.50 -17.59
N ASP A 26 -22.78 7.40 -18.22
CA ASP A 26 -22.46 7.42 -19.65
C ASP A 26 -21.59 6.21 -20.12
N ILE A 27 -21.81 5.79 -21.38
CA ILE A 27 -21.30 4.56 -22.03
C ILE A 27 -19.79 4.60 -22.28
N ASP A 28 -19.26 5.72 -22.81
CA ASP A 28 -17.82 5.85 -23.14
C ASP A 28 -16.93 5.67 -21.91
N SER A 29 -17.49 6.02 -20.79
CA SER A 29 -16.85 6.06 -19.50
C SER A 29 -16.83 4.67 -18.83
N TRP A 30 -17.61 3.69 -19.31
CA TRP A 30 -17.50 2.27 -18.92
C TRP A 30 -16.28 1.58 -19.49
N SER A 31 -15.87 1.92 -20.71
CA SER A 31 -14.67 1.34 -21.35
C SER A 31 -13.40 1.65 -20.53
N PHE A 32 -13.25 2.91 -20.12
CA PHE A 32 -12.16 3.37 -19.25
C PHE A 32 -12.21 2.73 -17.87
N ILE A 33 -13.40 2.59 -17.27
CA ILE A 33 -13.59 1.91 -15.99
C ILE A 33 -13.14 0.45 -16.07
N ASN A 34 -13.58 -0.27 -17.10
CA ASN A 34 -13.25 -1.67 -17.28
C ASN A 34 -11.74 -1.83 -17.48
N GLN A 35 -11.11 -0.98 -18.29
CA GLN A 35 -9.65 -0.96 -18.42
C GLN A 35 -8.95 -0.78 -17.06
N LYS A 36 -9.42 0.13 -16.21
CA LYS A 36 -8.82 0.35 -14.87
C LYS A 36 -9.09 -0.78 -13.89
N ARG A 37 -10.22 -1.48 -14.02
CA ARG A 37 -10.50 -2.72 -13.29
C ARG A 37 -9.57 -3.82 -13.73
N ASP A 38 -9.37 -4.00 -15.03
CA ASP A 38 -8.45 -5.01 -15.58
C ASP A 38 -7.02 -4.77 -15.11
N GLU A 39 -6.55 -3.51 -15.12
CA GLU A 39 -5.24 -3.13 -14.57
C GLU A 39 -5.10 -3.49 -13.08
N LEU A 40 -6.16 -3.30 -12.29
CA LEU A 40 -6.18 -3.63 -10.86
C LEU A 40 -6.20 -5.14 -10.63
N GLU A 41 -7.04 -5.87 -11.36
CA GLU A 41 -7.12 -7.33 -11.27
C GLU A 41 -5.78 -7.99 -11.62
N GLU A 42 -5.13 -7.51 -12.68
CA GLU A 42 -3.82 -7.98 -13.09
C GLU A 42 -2.76 -7.69 -12.02
N ALA A 43 -2.81 -6.52 -11.38
CA ALA A 43 -1.93 -6.19 -10.27
C ALA A 43 -2.18 -7.08 -9.03
N ILE A 44 -3.44 -7.39 -8.72
CA ILE A 44 -3.82 -8.28 -7.62
C ILE A 44 -3.35 -9.70 -7.91
N LYS A 45 -3.54 -10.23 -9.12
CA LYS A 45 -3.04 -11.55 -9.54
C LYS A 45 -1.53 -11.65 -9.38
N LYS A 46 -0.78 -10.63 -9.79
CA LYS A 46 0.68 -10.53 -9.59
C LYS A 46 1.08 -10.50 -8.12
N LEU A 47 0.34 -9.76 -7.29
CA LEU A 47 0.59 -9.72 -5.86
C LEU A 47 0.30 -11.07 -5.19
N GLN A 48 -0.81 -11.72 -5.54
CA GLN A 48 -1.20 -13.03 -4.99
C GLN A 48 -0.18 -14.11 -5.34
N SER A 49 0.18 -14.22 -6.62
CA SER A 49 1.20 -15.18 -7.07
C SER A 49 2.53 -14.95 -6.34
N TYR A 50 3.02 -13.70 -6.31
CA TYR A 50 4.27 -13.36 -5.63
C TYR A 50 4.21 -13.56 -4.10
N SER A 51 3.06 -13.29 -3.47
CA SER A 51 2.87 -13.53 -2.04
C SER A 51 2.82 -15.02 -1.72
N THR A 52 2.25 -15.85 -2.59
CA THR A 52 2.25 -17.31 -2.39
C THR A 52 3.65 -17.90 -2.54
N GLU A 53 4.46 -17.39 -3.46
CA GLU A 53 5.88 -17.71 -3.61
C GLU A 53 6.65 -17.28 -2.35
N TYR A 54 6.51 -16.01 -1.94
CA TYR A 54 7.16 -15.46 -0.76
C TYR A 54 6.85 -16.22 0.54
N SER A 55 5.60 -16.65 0.75
CA SER A 55 5.19 -17.37 1.96
C SER A 55 5.61 -18.85 1.97
N ARG A 56 5.83 -19.46 0.80
CA ARG A 56 6.30 -20.86 0.67
C ARG A 56 7.82 -20.95 0.76
N ASP A 57 8.53 -19.88 0.46
CA ASP A 57 9.98 -19.89 0.33
C ASP A 57 10.71 -19.86 1.68
N SER A 58 11.28 -21.00 2.04
CA SER A 58 12.65 -20.99 2.58
C SER A 58 13.60 -20.64 1.44
N ILE A 59 14.56 -19.72 1.65
CA ILE A 59 15.57 -19.37 0.62
C ILE A 59 16.22 -20.66 0.11
N PHE A 60 15.95 -21.01 -1.14
CA PHE A 60 16.44 -22.23 -1.76
C PHE A 60 17.90 -22.07 -2.18
N LYS A 61 18.57 -23.19 -2.44
CA LYS A 61 19.98 -23.15 -2.89
C LYS A 61 20.11 -22.47 -4.25
N ASP A 62 19.10 -22.58 -5.11
CA ASP A 62 19.07 -21.86 -6.39
C ASP A 62 18.95 -20.34 -6.20
N ASP A 63 18.13 -19.86 -5.26
CA ASP A 63 18.06 -18.41 -4.93
C ASP A 63 19.43 -17.86 -4.52
N MET A 64 20.20 -18.66 -3.77
CA MET A 64 21.55 -18.28 -3.33
C MET A 64 22.52 -18.24 -4.51
N LEU A 65 22.47 -19.21 -5.41
CA LEU A 65 23.33 -19.25 -6.59
C LEU A 65 22.98 -18.13 -7.58
N GLU A 66 21.70 -17.92 -7.88
CA GLU A 66 21.22 -16.82 -8.72
C GLU A 66 21.63 -15.46 -8.11
N TYR A 67 21.46 -15.29 -6.79
CA TYR A 67 21.93 -14.07 -6.13
C TYR A 67 23.43 -13.88 -6.31
N LEU A 68 24.23 -14.93 -6.14
CA LEU A 68 25.69 -14.86 -6.25
C LEU A 68 26.13 -14.47 -7.66
N GLU A 69 25.53 -15.09 -8.69
CA GLU A 69 25.80 -14.81 -10.11
C GLU A 69 25.71 -13.31 -10.43
N PHE A 70 24.68 -12.64 -9.91
CA PHE A 70 24.45 -11.20 -10.13
C PHE A 70 24.95 -10.29 -8.99
N SER A 71 25.80 -10.79 -8.10
CA SER A 71 26.35 -10.02 -6.98
C SER A 71 27.84 -9.71 -7.15
N LYS A 72 28.38 -8.91 -6.23
CA LYS A 72 29.83 -8.68 -6.13
C LYS A 72 30.62 -9.94 -5.76
N ASP A 73 29.92 -10.97 -5.30
CA ASP A 73 30.47 -12.26 -4.88
C ASP A 73 30.30 -13.31 -6.01
N SER A 74 30.23 -12.90 -7.28
CA SER A 74 30.09 -13.81 -8.44
C SER A 74 31.20 -14.85 -8.52
N THR A 75 32.38 -14.56 -7.99
CA THR A 75 33.46 -15.56 -7.87
C THR A 75 33.06 -16.79 -7.06
N PHE A 76 32.11 -16.66 -6.12
CA PHE A 76 31.57 -17.81 -5.38
C PHE A 76 30.60 -18.62 -6.25
N PHE A 77 29.87 -17.98 -7.17
CA PHE A 77 29.02 -18.69 -8.12
C PHE A 77 29.86 -19.61 -9.00
N ASP A 78 30.95 -19.10 -9.59
CA ASP A 78 31.86 -19.85 -10.46
C ASP A 78 32.52 -21.07 -9.78
N ILE A 79 32.62 -21.05 -8.44
CA ILE A 79 33.18 -22.15 -7.64
C ILE A 79 32.11 -23.18 -7.29
N PHE A 80 30.87 -22.74 -7.10
CA PHE A 80 29.77 -23.62 -6.72
C PHE A 80 29.09 -24.27 -7.92
N THR A 81 29.30 -23.74 -9.12
CA THR A 81 28.93 -24.37 -10.39
C THR A 81 30.03 -25.34 -10.82
N ILE A 82 29.65 -26.60 -11.08
CA ILE A 82 30.57 -27.58 -11.66
C ILE A 82 30.59 -27.30 -13.18
N PRO A 83 31.76 -27.11 -13.82
CA PRO A 83 31.82 -26.97 -15.27
C PRO A 83 31.16 -28.19 -15.93
N GLU A 84 30.17 -27.96 -16.80
CA GLU A 84 29.63 -29.00 -17.66
C GLU A 84 30.72 -29.35 -18.69
N GLU A 85 31.56 -30.34 -18.40
CA GLU A 85 32.39 -30.92 -19.45
C GLU A 85 31.48 -31.60 -20.48
N PRO A 86 31.69 -31.39 -21.80
CA PRO A 86 30.93 -32.05 -22.86
C PRO A 86 31.18 -33.56 -22.96
N THR A 87 32.11 -34.10 -22.15
CA THR A 87 32.44 -35.51 -22.10
C THR A 87 31.66 -36.21 -21.00
N SER A 88 30.92 -37.23 -21.40
CA SER A 88 30.02 -38.08 -20.65
C SER A 88 30.72 -38.92 -19.57
N ILE A 89 31.44 -38.30 -18.63
CA ILE A 89 31.98 -38.97 -17.44
C ILE A 89 31.14 -38.48 -16.27
N GLN A 90 30.09 -39.25 -15.92
CA GLN A 90 29.45 -39.10 -14.63
C GLN A 90 30.50 -39.32 -13.56
N HIS A 91 30.94 -38.25 -12.89
CA HIS A 91 31.85 -38.35 -11.77
C HIS A 91 31.10 -39.00 -10.60
N ILE A 92 31.39 -40.29 -10.41
CA ILE A 92 30.78 -41.14 -9.41
C ILE A 92 31.63 -41.10 -8.13
N ARG A 93 30.98 -40.91 -6.98
CA ARG A 93 31.62 -41.04 -5.65
C ARG A 93 32.20 -42.47 -5.49
N ARG A 94 33.14 -42.69 -4.56
CA ARG A 94 33.62 -44.04 -4.12
C ARG A 94 32.54 -45.08 -3.75
N GLN A 95 31.25 -44.72 -3.80
CA GLN A 95 30.07 -45.58 -3.56
C GLN A 95 28.95 -45.42 -4.61
N GLY A 96 29.26 -45.19 -5.90
CA GLY A 96 28.24 -45.33 -6.96
C GLY A 96 27.20 -44.20 -7.09
N LYS A 97 27.28 -43.12 -6.31
CA LYS A 97 26.34 -41.99 -6.39
C LYS A 97 26.91 -40.82 -7.20
N SER A 98 26.10 -40.26 -8.11
CA SER A 98 26.44 -39.06 -8.89
C SER A 98 26.63 -37.84 -7.99
N ILE A 99 27.58 -36.97 -8.37
CA ILE A 99 27.78 -35.68 -7.71
C ILE A 99 26.61 -34.77 -8.08
N GLY A 100 25.87 -34.30 -7.06
CA GLY A 100 24.75 -33.38 -7.28
C GLY A 100 25.22 -31.94 -7.51
N LYS A 101 24.40 -31.14 -8.23
CA LYS A 101 24.60 -29.71 -8.54
C LYS A 101 25.10 -28.87 -7.36
N TYR A 102 24.63 -29.15 -6.14
CA TYR A 102 24.97 -28.39 -4.93
C TYR A 102 26.10 -29.00 -4.07
N TYR A 103 26.89 -29.93 -4.60
CA TYR A 103 27.91 -30.62 -3.81
C TYR A 103 28.98 -29.65 -3.26
N LEU A 104 29.52 -28.78 -4.12
CA LEU A 104 30.53 -27.78 -3.74
C LEU A 104 29.94 -26.74 -2.77
N TRP A 105 28.69 -26.32 -2.98
CA TRP A 105 27.95 -25.47 -2.04
C TRP A 105 27.81 -26.12 -0.66
N ASN A 106 27.38 -27.38 -0.58
CA ASN A 106 27.14 -28.07 0.70
C ASN A 106 28.46 -28.33 1.45
N THR A 107 29.52 -28.71 0.73
CA THR A 107 30.83 -28.95 1.34
C THR A 107 31.41 -27.65 1.90
N TRP A 108 31.34 -26.55 1.14
CA TRP A 108 31.76 -25.23 1.61
C TRP A 108 30.93 -24.74 2.81
N ARG A 109 29.61 -24.94 2.77
CA ARG A 109 28.69 -24.63 3.87
C ARG A 109 29.09 -25.30 5.19
N HIS A 110 29.58 -26.53 5.11
CA HIS A 110 29.98 -27.32 6.28
C HIS A 110 31.46 -27.12 6.67
N GLY A 111 32.18 -26.20 6.02
CA GLY A 111 33.61 -25.97 6.28
C GLY A 111 34.49 -27.14 5.84
N GLN A 112 34.01 -27.95 4.90
CA GLN A 112 34.73 -29.10 4.38
C GLN A 112 35.48 -28.73 3.10
N ASN A 113 36.60 -29.41 2.86
CA ASN A 113 37.36 -29.28 1.63
C ASN A 113 36.58 -29.84 0.42
N PRO A 114 36.88 -29.38 -0.81
CA PRO A 114 36.17 -29.76 -2.03
C PRO A 114 36.35 -31.25 -2.43
N GLY A 115 37.13 -32.00 -1.67
CA GLY A 115 37.29 -33.45 -1.83
C GLY A 115 37.87 -33.83 -3.19
N THR A 116 37.19 -34.73 -3.89
CA THR A 116 37.61 -35.25 -5.21
C THR A 116 37.58 -34.22 -6.33
N LEU A 117 36.95 -33.06 -6.11
CA LEU A 117 36.86 -31.97 -7.09
C LEU A 117 37.92 -30.88 -6.88
N HIS A 118 38.86 -31.09 -5.94
CA HIS A 118 39.96 -30.15 -5.69
C HIS A 118 40.73 -29.77 -6.96
N ASN A 119 40.95 -30.74 -7.87
CA ASN A 119 41.72 -30.53 -9.09
C ASN A 119 40.96 -29.74 -10.18
N LEU A 120 39.65 -29.58 -10.04
CA LEU A 120 38.81 -28.82 -10.97
C LEU A 120 38.63 -27.36 -10.51
N ILE A 121 39.08 -27.02 -9.30
CA ILE A 121 39.00 -25.66 -8.78
C ILE A 121 40.19 -24.88 -9.30
N SER A 122 39.92 -23.77 -9.97
CA SER A 122 40.97 -22.89 -10.48
C SER A 122 41.85 -22.37 -9.33
N PRO A 123 43.19 -22.35 -9.47
CA PRO A 123 44.11 -21.91 -8.41
C PRO A 123 43.82 -20.50 -7.89
N GLN A 124 43.31 -19.63 -8.76
CA GLN A 124 42.91 -18.25 -8.43
C GLN A 124 41.77 -18.17 -7.40
N HIS A 125 41.02 -19.26 -7.18
CA HIS A 125 39.85 -19.33 -6.30
C HIS A 125 40.08 -20.20 -5.05
N ALA A 126 41.29 -20.72 -4.85
CA ALA A 126 41.63 -21.58 -3.72
C ALA A 126 41.43 -20.89 -2.36
N TYR A 127 41.58 -19.56 -2.31
CA TYR A 127 41.40 -18.78 -1.08
C TYR A 127 39.99 -18.91 -0.49
N ILE A 128 38.96 -19.17 -1.30
CA ILE A 128 37.56 -19.29 -0.85
C ILE A 128 37.33 -20.52 0.04
N TRP A 129 38.12 -21.58 -0.15
CA TRP A 129 38.09 -22.79 0.69
C TRP A 129 38.91 -22.65 1.97
N THR A 130 39.81 -21.67 2.05
CA THR A 130 40.64 -21.37 3.23
C THR A 130 40.00 -20.38 4.21
N ILE A 131 38.80 -19.87 3.87
CA ILE A 131 38.07 -18.95 4.72
C ILE A 131 37.66 -19.65 6.03
N ALA A 132 37.76 -18.94 7.16
CA ALA A 132 37.33 -19.47 8.45
C ALA A 132 35.81 -19.77 8.46
N PHE A 133 35.41 -20.86 9.11
CA PHE A 133 34.00 -21.28 9.18
C PHE A 133 33.04 -20.20 9.70
N SER A 134 33.48 -19.38 10.68
CA SER A 134 32.71 -18.25 11.20
C SER A 134 32.41 -17.19 10.13
N ARG A 135 33.30 -17.03 9.15
CA ARG A 135 33.11 -16.12 8.01
C ARG A 135 32.22 -16.74 6.93
N HIS A 136 32.17 -18.08 6.78
CA HIS A 136 31.18 -18.74 5.92
C HIS A 136 29.76 -18.43 6.40
N GLN A 137 29.51 -18.58 7.71
CA GLN A 137 28.21 -18.28 8.31
C GLN A 137 27.81 -16.82 8.11
N LYS A 138 28.71 -15.87 8.36
CA LYS A 138 28.45 -14.43 8.15
C LYS A 138 28.12 -14.10 6.69
N LEU A 139 28.83 -14.69 5.72
CA LEU A 139 28.54 -14.49 4.29
C LEU A 139 27.16 -15.06 3.93
N MET A 140 26.84 -16.26 4.39
CA MET A 140 25.52 -16.86 4.17
C MET A 140 24.39 -16.01 4.74
N GLU A 141 24.51 -15.56 5.98
CA GLU A 141 23.51 -14.67 6.59
C GLU A 141 23.36 -13.37 5.80
N THR A 142 24.46 -12.81 5.31
CA THR A 142 24.46 -11.57 4.53
C THR A 142 23.72 -11.77 3.20
N TRP A 143 24.05 -12.84 2.46
CA TRP A 143 23.38 -13.18 1.21
C TRP A 143 21.89 -13.46 1.43
N GLN A 144 21.55 -14.22 2.46
CA GLN A 144 20.16 -14.49 2.82
C GLN A 144 19.38 -13.22 3.13
N ARG A 145 19.93 -12.31 3.95
CA ARG A 145 19.30 -11.01 4.23
C ARG A 145 19.12 -10.19 2.96
N ASN A 146 20.09 -10.17 2.07
CA ASN A 146 20.01 -9.40 0.83
C ASN A 146 18.95 -9.97 -0.13
N ILE A 147 18.82 -11.29 -0.23
CA ILE A 147 17.77 -11.95 -1.00
C ILE A 147 16.39 -11.60 -0.42
N LEU A 148 16.21 -11.74 0.90
CA LEU A 148 14.97 -11.38 1.58
C LEU A 148 14.63 -9.89 1.40
N PHE A 149 15.63 -9.02 1.46
CA PHE A 149 15.44 -7.58 1.23
C PHE A 149 14.99 -7.29 -0.21
N LYS A 150 15.59 -7.93 -1.21
CA LYS A 150 15.16 -7.82 -2.61
C LYS A 150 13.72 -8.32 -2.78
N LYS A 151 13.41 -9.49 -2.21
CA LYS A 151 12.07 -10.10 -2.28
C LYS A 151 11.02 -9.20 -1.58
N SER A 152 11.29 -8.72 -0.38
CA SER A 152 10.38 -7.83 0.37
C SER A 152 10.17 -6.48 -0.31
N THR A 153 11.23 -5.91 -0.90
CA THR A 153 11.12 -4.66 -1.67
C THR A 153 10.20 -4.81 -2.87
N LYS A 154 10.26 -5.95 -3.57
CA LYS A 154 9.35 -6.27 -4.69
C LYS A 154 7.91 -6.42 -4.20
N LEU A 155 7.69 -7.12 -3.07
CA LEU A 155 6.36 -7.25 -2.45
C LEU A 155 5.76 -5.88 -2.11
N VAL A 156 6.53 -5.02 -1.43
CA VAL A 156 6.09 -3.66 -1.07
C VAL A 156 5.74 -2.83 -2.31
N LYS A 157 6.51 -2.95 -3.39
CA LYS A 157 6.20 -2.27 -4.67
C LYS A 157 4.86 -2.75 -5.25
N LEU A 158 4.59 -4.05 -5.23
CA LEU A 158 3.32 -4.61 -5.71
C LEU A 158 2.14 -4.14 -4.86
N VAL A 159 2.24 -4.20 -3.54
CA VAL A 159 1.20 -3.71 -2.61
C VAL A 159 0.93 -2.22 -2.85
N ARG A 160 1.98 -1.39 -2.97
CA ARG A 160 1.83 0.04 -3.26
C ARG A 160 1.11 0.26 -4.59
N ARG A 161 1.45 -0.50 -5.63
CA ARG A 161 0.79 -0.41 -6.94
C ARG A 161 -0.70 -0.73 -6.84
N CYS A 162 -1.08 -1.80 -6.15
CA CYS A 162 -2.48 -2.16 -5.91
C CYS A 162 -3.23 -1.05 -5.16
N ASN A 163 -2.64 -0.53 -4.07
CA ASN A 163 -3.26 0.53 -3.27
C ASN A 163 -3.49 1.81 -4.09
N ILE A 164 -2.54 2.19 -4.94
CA ILE A 164 -2.67 3.36 -5.83
C ILE A 164 -3.80 3.13 -6.85
N LEU A 165 -3.82 1.97 -7.51
CA LEU A 165 -4.86 1.63 -8.49
C LEU A 165 -6.25 1.62 -7.86
N PHE A 166 -6.39 0.97 -6.70
CA PHE A 166 -7.64 0.92 -5.94
C PHE A 166 -8.10 2.32 -5.51
N LYS A 167 -7.20 3.14 -4.96
CA LYS A 167 -7.51 4.52 -4.57
C LYS A 167 -7.95 5.37 -5.76
N ASN A 168 -7.27 5.26 -6.89
CA ASN A 168 -7.59 6.02 -8.09
C ASN A 168 -8.93 5.60 -8.68
N LEU A 169 -9.22 4.29 -8.70
CA LEU A 169 -10.48 3.74 -9.16
C LEU A 169 -11.63 4.20 -8.26
N ASN A 170 -11.51 4.07 -6.93
CA ASN A 170 -12.52 4.56 -6.01
C ASN A 170 -12.71 6.07 -6.10
N LYS A 171 -11.63 6.85 -6.22
CA LYS A 171 -11.71 8.29 -6.44
C LYS A 171 -12.46 8.59 -7.73
N TYR A 172 -12.18 7.87 -8.82
CA TYR A 172 -12.89 8.06 -10.09
C TYR A 172 -14.38 7.73 -9.97
N PHE A 173 -14.76 6.62 -9.35
CA PHE A 173 -16.16 6.30 -9.09
C PHE A 173 -16.85 7.36 -8.24
N TYR A 174 -16.20 7.76 -7.14
CA TYR A 174 -16.73 8.76 -6.24
C TYR A 174 -16.91 10.12 -6.94
N HIS A 175 -15.90 10.56 -7.70
CA HIS A 175 -16.01 11.76 -8.53
C HIS A 175 -17.12 11.57 -9.56
N LYS A 176 -17.11 10.55 -10.40
CA LYS A 176 -18.10 10.44 -11.49
C LYS A 176 -19.55 10.32 -10.99
N GLN A 177 -19.77 9.52 -9.94
CA GLN A 177 -21.08 9.30 -9.36
C GLN A 177 -21.64 10.57 -8.71
N HIS A 178 -20.80 11.29 -7.96
CA HIS A 178 -21.27 12.43 -7.18
C HIS A 178 -21.08 13.77 -7.90
N TYR A 179 -19.95 13.99 -8.59
CA TYR A 179 -19.65 15.23 -9.31
C TYR A 179 -20.76 15.64 -10.25
N THR A 180 -21.21 14.74 -11.12
CA THR A 180 -22.22 15.11 -12.13
C THR A 180 -23.54 15.51 -11.50
N VAL A 181 -23.89 14.93 -10.34
CA VAL A 181 -25.05 15.38 -9.58
C VAL A 181 -24.75 16.73 -8.94
N LEU A 182 -23.62 16.88 -8.24
CA LEU A 182 -23.27 18.06 -7.46
C LEU A 182 -23.07 19.32 -8.34
N GLU A 183 -22.42 19.18 -9.49
CA GLU A 183 -22.21 20.25 -10.47
C GLU A 183 -23.55 20.84 -10.97
N ASN A 184 -24.58 20.01 -11.07
CA ASN A 184 -25.91 20.43 -11.52
C ASN A 184 -26.82 20.94 -10.39
N LYS A 185 -26.30 21.12 -9.16
CA LYS A 185 -27.13 21.51 -7.99
C LYS A 185 -26.61 22.78 -7.37
N GLN A 186 -27.50 23.76 -7.28
CA GLN A 186 -27.21 25.06 -6.64
C GLN A 186 -27.15 24.99 -5.11
N ILE A 187 -27.85 24.03 -4.50
CA ILE A 187 -27.97 23.92 -3.04
C ILE A 187 -27.67 22.48 -2.62
N MET A 188 -26.72 22.34 -1.69
CA MET A 188 -26.38 21.11 -0.99
C MET A 188 -26.73 21.25 0.49
N ALA A 189 -27.53 20.33 1.02
CA ALA A 189 -27.91 20.30 2.43
C ALA A 189 -27.36 19.05 3.11
N CYS A 190 -26.71 19.20 4.26
CA CYS A 190 -26.19 18.07 5.03
C CYS A 190 -25.96 18.44 6.50
N THR A 191 -25.90 17.45 7.37
CA THR A 191 -25.45 17.67 8.75
C THR A 191 -23.94 17.82 8.79
N THR A 192 -23.40 18.46 9.82
CA THR A 192 -21.95 18.67 9.97
C THR A 192 -21.12 17.38 10.01
N ASN A 193 -21.65 16.33 10.63
CA ASN A 193 -21.02 15.01 10.59
C ASN A 193 -21.00 14.44 9.17
N THR A 194 -22.07 14.66 8.41
CA THR A 194 -22.14 14.22 7.01
C THR A 194 -21.20 15.05 6.13
N ALA A 195 -21.08 16.36 6.36
CA ALA A 195 -20.10 17.20 5.67
C ALA A 195 -18.67 16.65 5.84
N ALA A 196 -18.31 16.23 7.06
CA ALA A 196 -17.01 15.60 7.33
C ALA A 196 -16.85 14.26 6.60
N GLN A 197 -17.88 13.41 6.57
CA GLN A 197 -17.86 12.14 5.83
C GLN A 197 -17.74 12.34 4.31
N TYR A 198 -18.37 13.39 3.79
CA TYR A 198 -18.41 13.73 2.37
C TYR A 198 -17.43 14.85 2.00
N ALA A 199 -16.37 15.06 2.79
CA ALA A 199 -15.36 16.08 2.51
C ALA A 199 -14.79 15.99 1.08
N PRO A 200 -14.48 14.80 0.52
CA PRO A 200 -14.06 14.71 -0.88
C PRO A 200 -15.12 15.21 -1.87
N ALA A 201 -16.42 15.02 -1.61
CA ALA A 201 -17.48 15.51 -2.49
C ALA A 201 -17.57 17.04 -2.42
N LEU A 202 -17.47 17.62 -1.23
CA LEU A 202 -17.46 19.06 -1.04
C LEU A 202 -16.28 19.72 -1.74
N GLN A 203 -15.08 19.13 -1.65
CA GLN A 203 -13.87 19.61 -2.35
C GLN A 203 -14.03 19.64 -3.88
N VAL A 204 -14.90 18.79 -4.42
CA VAL A 204 -15.17 18.74 -5.86
C VAL A 204 -16.33 19.67 -6.23
N ALA A 205 -17.34 19.76 -5.37
CA ALA A 205 -18.47 20.67 -5.55
C ALA A 205 -18.07 22.14 -5.41
N LYS A 206 -16.99 22.43 -4.68
CA LYS A 206 -16.41 23.77 -4.52
C LYS A 206 -17.44 24.83 -4.13
N PRO A 207 -18.10 24.69 -2.96
CA PRO A 207 -19.12 25.64 -2.55
C PRO A 207 -18.51 27.03 -2.30
N ASP A 208 -18.97 28.03 -3.07
CA ASP A 208 -18.61 29.44 -2.88
C ASP A 208 -19.14 29.99 -1.55
N VAL A 209 -20.33 29.56 -1.14
CA VAL A 209 -21.02 29.99 0.08
C VAL A 209 -21.33 28.78 0.97
N VAL A 210 -20.93 28.85 2.23
CA VAL A 210 -21.24 27.85 3.25
C VAL A 210 -22.09 28.51 4.35
N ILE A 211 -23.30 28.00 4.55
CA ILE A 211 -24.22 28.45 5.61
C ILE A 211 -24.30 27.35 6.65
N ILE A 212 -24.04 27.69 7.91
CA ILE A 212 -24.08 26.75 9.03
C ILE A 212 -25.02 27.31 10.09
N GLU A 213 -26.01 26.53 10.46
CA GLU A 213 -26.91 26.81 11.58
C GLU A 213 -26.39 26.19 12.87
N GLU A 214 -26.84 26.71 14.02
CA GLU A 214 -26.48 26.21 15.36
C GLU A 214 -24.96 26.23 15.64
N THR A 215 -24.23 27.20 15.08
CA THR A 215 -22.75 27.20 15.10
C THR A 215 -22.15 27.28 16.50
N GLY A 216 -22.91 27.80 17.47
CA GLY A 216 -22.52 27.80 18.88
C GLY A 216 -22.43 26.40 19.51
N GLU A 217 -23.11 25.40 18.95
CA GLU A 217 -23.12 24.01 19.46
C GLU A 217 -22.19 23.08 18.65
N ILE A 218 -21.51 23.60 17.63
CA ILE A 218 -20.68 22.83 16.70
C ILE A 218 -19.19 23.06 16.98
N LEU A 219 -18.41 21.97 17.00
CA LEU A 219 -16.96 22.02 17.11
C LEU A 219 -16.35 22.67 15.85
N GLU A 220 -15.32 23.50 16.03
CA GLU A 220 -14.62 24.17 14.93
C GLU A 220 -14.19 23.20 13.82
N ASN A 221 -13.65 22.04 14.19
CA ASN A 221 -13.18 21.04 13.22
C ASN A 221 -14.28 20.60 12.23
N HIS A 222 -15.53 20.50 12.67
CA HIS A 222 -16.65 20.15 11.80
C HIS A 222 -17.03 21.28 10.85
N ILE A 223 -16.89 22.54 11.27
CA ILE A 223 -17.07 23.71 10.39
C ILE A 223 -15.97 23.73 9.32
N LEU A 224 -14.72 23.51 9.72
CA LEU A 224 -13.59 23.47 8.79
C LEU A 224 -13.77 22.39 7.71
N THR A 225 -14.34 21.24 8.05
CA THR A 225 -14.59 20.17 7.05
C THR A 225 -15.64 20.51 6.00
N ALA A 226 -16.52 21.49 6.28
CA ALA A 226 -17.53 21.94 5.34
C ALA A 226 -16.99 22.98 4.33
N MET A 227 -15.83 23.57 4.62
CA MET A 227 -15.19 24.57 3.76
C MET A 227 -14.21 23.94 2.77
N THR A 228 -13.97 24.66 1.68
CA THR A 228 -12.97 24.33 0.67
C THR A 228 -12.06 25.52 0.42
N MET A 229 -10.98 25.34 -0.34
CA MET A 229 -10.13 26.47 -0.76
C MET A 229 -10.88 27.47 -1.64
N ASP A 230 -11.99 27.06 -2.24
CA ASP A 230 -12.84 27.87 -3.10
C ASP A 230 -13.96 28.59 -2.31
N THR A 231 -14.12 28.33 -1.01
CA THR A 231 -15.17 28.97 -0.19
C THR A 231 -14.87 30.46 0.00
N GLN A 232 -15.76 31.31 -0.51
CA GLN A 232 -15.62 32.77 -0.50
C GLN A 232 -16.38 33.42 0.65
N GLN A 233 -17.51 32.83 1.06
CA GLN A 233 -18.34 33.34 2.13
C GLN A 233 -18.74 32.23 3.11
N LEU A 234 -18.50 32.48 4.40
CA LEU A 234 -18.97 31.65 5.50
C LEU A 234 -20.02 32.41 6.30
N VAL A 235 -21.23 31.89 6.38
CA VAL A 235 -22.34 32.45 7.15
C VAL A 235 -22.60 31.54 8.35
N LEU A 236 -22.34 32.06 9.54
CA LEU A 236 -22.53 31.35 10.80
C LEU A 236 -23.76 31.90 11.51
N ILE A 237 -24.80 31.07 11.67
CA ILE A 237 -26.04 31.41 12.35
C ILE A 237 -26.04 30.73 13.72
N ARG A 238 -26.19 31.55 14.77
CA ARG A 238 -26.24 31.10 16.16
C ARG A 238 -27.53 31.57 16.82
N ASP A 239 -28.12 30.72 17.67
CA ASP A 239 -29.00 31.21 18.72
C ASP A 239 -28.18 31.55 19.98
N HIS A 240 -28.22 32.82 20.37
CA HIS A 240 -27.55 33.39 21.54
C HIS A 240 -27.82 32.70 22.89
N LYS A 241 -28.81 31.80 23.00
CA LYS A 241 -29.15 31.06 24.22
C LYS A 241 -28.76 29.57 24.21
N GLN A 242 -28.12 29.09 23.14
CA GLN A 242 -27.75 27.68 22.97
C GLN A 242 -26.44 27.29 23.68
N LEU A 243 -26.22 25.98 23.86
CA LEU A 243 -25.12 25.39 24.63
C LEU A 243 -23.77 25.54 23.91
N CYS A 244 -22.66 25.33 24.63
CA CYS A 244 -21.36 25.13 23.99
C CYS A 244 -21.28 23.72 23.35
N PRO A 245 -20.37 23.49 22.38
CA PRO A 245 -20.11 22.18 21.83
C PRO A 245 -19.78 21.14 22.90
N LYS A 246 -20.26 19.90 22.71
CA LYS A 246 -19.99 18.80 23.65
C LYS A 246 -18.72 18.06 23.26
N ILE A 247 -17.82 17.88 24.22
CA ILE A 247 -16.63 17.04 24.07
C ILE A 247 -16.65 15.90 25.10
N ASN A 248 -16.21 14.71 24.69
CA ASN A 248 -16.20 13.54 25.58
C ASN A 248 -15.10 13.59 26.64
N ASN A 249 -14.03 14.34 26.38
CA ASN A 249 -12.90 14.47 27.30
C ASN A 249 -12.92 15.84 27.96
N TYR A 250 -13.32 15.89 29.24
CA TYR A 250 -13.33 17.11 30.04
C TYR A 250 -11.97 17.82 30.07
N ASN A 251 -10.87 17.05 29.95
CA ASN A 251 -9.52 17.60 29.97
C ASN A 251 -9.21 18.53 28.80
N LEU A 252 -10.01 18.48 27.74
CA LEU A 252 -9.81 19.28 26.53
C LEU A 252 -10.75 20.51 26.50
N SER A 253 -11.49 20.77 27.58
CA SER A 253 -12.49 21.85 27.63
C SER A 253 -11.93 23.15 28.23
N ILE A 254 -12.56 24.28 27.89
CA ILE A 254 -12.35 25.61 28.48
C ILE A 254 -12.39 25.61 30.01
N LYS A 255 -13.16 24.69 30.62
CA LYS A 255 -13.33 24.63 32.08
C LYS A 255 -12.09 24.09 32.79
N LYS A 256 -11.08 23.67 32.05
CA LYS A 256 -9.82 23.18 32.59
C LYS A 256 -8.67 24.06 32.10
N ASP A 257 -7.77 24.41 33.00
CA ASP A 257 -6.66 25.36 32.81
C ASP A 257 -5.54 24.86 31.87
N ASP A 258 -5.79 23.80 31.09
CA ASP A 258 -4.85 23.24 30.10
C ASP A 258 -4.86 24.01 28.76
N ARG A 259 -5.71 25.05 28.62
CA ARG A 259 -5.79 26.01 27.48
C ARG A 259 -5.99 25.40 26.08
N LEU A 260 -6.53 24.19 26.00
CA LEU A 260 -6.80 23.54 24.71
C LEU A 260 -8.14 23.98 24.11
N ASP A 261 -9.10 24.38 24.94
CA ASP A 261 -10.36 25.03 24.57
C ASP A 261 -11.12 24.37 23.40
N LEU A 262 -11.06 23.04 23.26
CA LEU A 262 -11.62 22.32 22.10
C LEU A 262 -13.15 22.31 22.07
N ASN A 263 -13.80 22.69 23.17
CA ASN A 263 -15.24 22.94 23.20
C ASN A 263 -15.59 24.42 23.05
N ARG A 264 -14.69 25.23 22.50
CA ARG A 264 -15.00 26.56 21.98
C ARG A 264 -15.42 26.40 20.52
N SER A 265 -16.54 26.98 20.13
CA SER A 265 -16.95 26.97 18.72
C SER A 265 -16.13 27.99 17.92
N LEU A 266 -16.04 27.82 16.60
CA LEU A 266 -15.40 28.82 15.71
C LEU A 266 -16.08 30.20 15.80
N PHE A 267 -17.33 30.25 16.24
CA PHE A 267 -18.09 31.50 16.39
C PHE A 267 -17.62 32.35 17.58
N GLU A 268 -17.07 31.74 18.63
CA GLU A 268 -16.71 32.39 19.90
C GLU A 268 -15.27 32.91 19.91
#